data_AF-A0ABD7CMS7-F1
#
_entry.id   AF-A0ABD7CMS7-F1
#
_cell.length_a   1.000
_cell.length_b   1.000
_cell.length_c   1.000
_cell.angle_alpha   90.00
_cell.angle_beta   90.00
_cell.angle_gamma   90.00
#
_symmetry.space_group_name_H-M   'P 1'
#
loop_
_entity.id
_entity.type
_entity.pdbx_description
1 polymer ?
#
loop_
_entity_poly.entity_id
_entity_poly.type
_entity_poly.pdbx_seq_one_letter_code
_entity_poly.pdbx_strand_id
1 'polypeptide(L)'
;MYLGQRIIFNKFTGTVLNDCLEERFDSGLTDEMVDNLRPKEIDYIDLEYGSEILKNAIIYHVDVETKKIIIDKYKEHIETEEEKLRGELLKTQAEVVDLKYKEVLNNKNLNEKEGK
;
A
#
# COMPACT_ATOMS: atom_id res chain seq x y z
N MET A 1 26.14 -5.45 2.36
CA MET A 1 24.82 -4.80 2.43
C MET A 1 24.99 -3.41 1.85
N TYR A 2 24.32 -3.09 0.75
CA TYR A 2 24.31 -1.73 0.22
C TYR A 2 23.19 -0.96 0.91
N LEU A 3 23.53 0.21 1.45
CA LEU A 3 22.55 1.09 2.10
C LEU A 3 21.62 1.67 1.04
N GLY A 4 20.31 1.44 1.19
CA GLY A 4 19.29 2.02 0.32
C GLY A 4 18.85 3.38 0.80
N GLN A 5 18.23 3.42 1.98
CA GLN A 5 17.68 4.62 2.58
C GLN A 5 17.82 4.55 4.09
N ARG A 6 18.18 5.67 4.74
CA ARG A 6 18.15 5.81 6.19
C ARG A 6 16.92 6.60 6.60
N ILE A 7 16.09 6.02 7.46
CA ILE A 7 14.98 6.72 8.11
C ILE A 7 15.51 7.27 9.42
N ILE A 8 15.45 8.59 9.60
CA ILE A 8 15.80 9.29 10.83
C ILE A 8 14.50 9.68 11.49
N PHE A 9 14.34 9.39 12.78
CA PHE A 9 13.11 9.66 13.49
C PHE A 9 13.36 10.15 14.92
N ASN A 10 12.38 10.83 15.48
CA ASN A 10 12.37 11.21 16.89
C ASN A 10 12.32 9.95 17.75
N LYS A 11 13.35 9.76 18.59
CA LYS A 11 13.51 8.56 19.39
C LYS A 11 12.35 8.32 20.36
N PHE A 12 11.62 9.35 20.77
CA PHE A 12 10.56 9.26 21.77
C PHE A 12 9.16 9.12 21.17
N THR A 13 8.92 9.71 20.00
CA THR A 13 7.58 9.72 19.38
C THR A 13 7.47 8.87 18.13
N GLY A 14 8.59 8.48 17.53
CA GLY A 14 8.58 7.75 16.27
C GLY A 14 8.40 8.61 15.03
N THR A 15 8.23 9.93 15.20
CA THR A 15 8.01 10.87 14.10
C THR A 15 9.21 10.89 13.15
N VAL A 16 8.98 10.64 11.87
CA VAL A 16 10.04 10.65 10.84
C VAL A 16 10.47 12.09 10.55
N LEU A 17 11.77 12.32 10.49
CA LEU A 17 12.40 13.64 10.42
C LEU A 17 13.13 13.90 9.09
N ASN A 18 13.16 12.92 8.18
CA ASN A 18 13.92 12.98 6.92
C ASN A 18 13.67 14.25 6.08
N ASP A 19 12.44 14.74 6.08
CA ASP A 19 12.01 15.90 5.28
C ASP A 19 11.70 17.14 6.14
N CYS A 20 11.95 17.08 7.45
CA CYS A 20 11.56 18.11 8.41
C CYS A 20 12.62 19.24 8.56
N LEU A 21 13.67 19.23 7.74
CA LEU A 21 14.75 20.22 7.79
C LEU A 21 14.34 21.60 7.25
N GLU A 22 13.32 21.66 6.40
CA GLU A 22 12.89 22.91 5.74
C GLU A 22 11.84 23.71 6.52
N GLU A 23 11.23 23.13 7.56
CA GLU A 23 10.21 23.82 8.34
C GLU A 23 10.83 24.93 9.21
N ARG A 24 10.51 26.18 8.84
CA ARG A 24 10.94 27.38 9.56
C ARG A 24 10.08 27.60 10.81
N PHE A 25 10.65 28.21 11.85
CA PHE A 25 9.91 28.53 13.09
C PHE A 25 8.71 29.47 12.89
N ASP A 26 8.63 30.18 11.76
CA ASP A 26 7.52 31.08 11.40
C ASP A 26 6.41 30.39 10.58
N SER A 27 6.46 29.06 10.41
CA SER A 27 5.46 28.29 9.65
C SER A 27 4.12 28.09 10.37
N GLY A 28 3.97 28.64 11.58
CA GLY A 28 2.75 28.49 12.39
C GLY A 28 2.70 27.18 13.19
N LEU A 29 3.84 26.51 13.39
CA LEU A 29 3.96 25.35 14.26
C LEU A 29 3.75 25.74 15.73
N THR A 30 3.11 24.86 16.49
CA THR A 30 3.07 24.97 17.95
C THR A 30 4.41 24.53 18.56
N ASP A 31 4.69 24.97 19.79
CA ASP A 31 5.91 24.56 20.50
C ASP A 31 6.03 23.03 20.62
N GLU A 32 4.91 22.33 20.82
CA GLU A 32 4.87 20.85 20.85
C GLU A 32 5.27 20.22 19.51
N MET A 33 4.82 20.79 18.40
CA MET A 33 5.21 20.31 17.06
C MET A 33 6.70 20.56 16.82
N VAL A 34 7.22 21.70 17.24
CA VAL A 34 8.65 22.01 17.16
C VAL A 34 9.47 21.03 17.98
N ASP A 35 9.08 20.74 19.22
CA ASP A 35 9.78 19.78 20.09
C ASP A 35 9.77 18.36 19.49
N ASN A 36 8.68 17.98 18.81
CA ASN A 36 8.61 16.71 18.11
C ASN A 36 9.49 16.63 16.86
N LEU A 37 9.63 17.73 16.12
CA LEU A 37 10.42 17.80 14.89
C LEU A 37 11.91 18.07 15.17
N ARG A 38 12.23 18.63 16.33
CA ARG A 38 13.58 18.96 16.79
C ARG A 38 13.88 18.32 18.15
N PRO A 39 13.82 16.99 18.26
CA PRO A 39 14.04 16.32 19.52
C PRO A 39 15.50 16.43 19.97
N LYS A 40 15.72 16.31 21.28
CA LYS A 40 17.07 16.22 21.87
C LYS A 40 17.81 14.95 21.45
N GLU A 41 17.07 13.88 21.17
CA GLU A 41 17.63 12.60 20.73
C GLU A 41 16.92 12.11 19.47
N ILE A 42 17.70 11.65 18.51
CA ILE A 42 17.24 11.01 17.28
C ILE A 42 17.68 9.56 17.27
N ASP A 43 16.97 8.75 16.49
CA ASP A 43 17.35 7.38 16.19
C ASP A 43 17.14 7.10 14.70
N TYR A 44 17.64 5.97 14.20
CA TYR A 44 17.56 5.66 12.78
C TYR A 44 17.34 4.18 12.47
N ILE A 45 16.73 3.92 11.32
CA ILE A 45 16.59 2.60 10.71
C ILE A 45 17.21 2.65 9.32
N ASP A 46 18.13 1.72 9.05
CA ASP A 46 18.72 1.55 7.72
C ASP A 46 17.94 0.52 6.92
N LEU A 47 17.41 0.95 5.78
CA LEU A 47 16.80 0.08 4.79
C LEU A 47 17.85 -0.43 3.81
N GLU A 48 17.73 -1.70 3.45
CA GLU A 48 18.53 -2.30 2.39
C GLU A 48 18.24 -1.65 1.03
N TYR A 49 19.25 -1.59 0.18
CA TYR A 49 19.10 -1.16 -1.20
C TYR A 49 18.05 -2.00 -1.93
N GLY A 50 17.07 -1.34 -2.53
CA GLY A 50 15.94 -2.00 -3.20
C GLY A 50 14.76 -2.35 -2.29
N SER A 51 14.77 -1.96 -1.02
CA SER A 51 13.62 -2.15 -0.11
C SER A 51 12.34 -1.53 -0.69
N GLU A 52 11.29 -2.33 -0.82
CA GLU A 52 9.97 -1.88 -1.29
C GLU A 52 9.01 -1.48 -0.16
N ILE A 53 9.45 -1.56 1.11
CA ILE A 53 8.62 -1.31 2.30
C ILE A 53 7.87 0.04 2.21
N LEU A 54 8.56 1.08 1.72
CA LEU A 54 8.01 2.43 1.61
C LEU A 54 7.50 2.81 0.21
N LYS A 55 7.55 1.90 -0.78
CA LYS A 55 7.26 2.19 -2.20
C LYS A 55 5.92 2.90 -2.40
N ASN A 56 4.92 2.46 -1.63
CA ASN A 56 3.55 2.97 -1.68
C ASN A 56 3.15 3.75 -0.42
N ALA A 57 4.07 4.07 0.49
CA ALA A 57 3.76 4.87 1.66
C ALA A 57 3.69 6.37 1.28
N ILE A 58 2.72 7.08 1.84
CA ILE A 58 2.63 8.55 1.84
C ILE A 58 3.02 9.08 3.21
N ILE A 59 2.42 8.54 4.27
CA ILE A 59 2.67 8.92 5.66
C ILE A 59 3.01 7.66 6.43
N TYR A 60 4.06 7.74 7.25
CA TYR A 60 4.52 6.64 8.09
C TYR A 60 5.29 7.18 9.30
N HIS A 61 5.36 6.38 10.35
CA HIS A 61 6.15 6.62 11.55
C HIS A 61 6.88 5.35 11.97
N VAL A 62 7.73 5.45 13.00
CA VAL A 62 8.44 4.32 13.58
C VAL A 62 7.88 4.02 14.97
N ASP A 63 7.45 2.79 15.20
CA ASP A 63 7.14 2.32 16.55
C ASP A 63 8.41 2.35 17.40
N VAL A 64 8.39 3.12 18.48
CA VAL A 64 9.57 3.37 19.32
C VAL A 64 9.99 2.13 20.11
N GLU A 65 9.03 1.29 20.51
CA GLU A 65 9.29 0.08 21.30
C GLU A 65 9.83 -1.05 20.43
N THR A 66 9.22 -1.26 19.27
CA THR A 66 9.53 -2.39 18.40
C THR A 66 10.49 -2.06 17.25
N LYS A 67 10.77 -0.76 17.03
CA LYS A 67 11.57 -0.24 15.91
C LYS A 67 11.03 -0.68 14.54
N LYS A 68 9.72 -0.89 14.44
CA LYS A 68 9.04 -1.23 13.19
C LYS A 68 8.50 0.02 12.52
N ILE A 69 8.56 0.03 11.19
CA ILE A 69 7.94 1.08 10.38
C ILE A 69 6.44 0.78 10.31
N ILE A 70 5.61 1.76 10.67
CA ILE A 70 4.15 1.71 10.59
C ILE A 70 3.71 2.70 9.51
N ILE A 71 2.96 2.20 8.52
CA ILE A 71 2.45 3.02 7.43
C ILE A 71 1.05 3.51 7.81
N ASP A 72 0.93 4.81 8.03
CA ASP A 72 -0.34 5.47 8.40
C ASP A 72 -1.21 5.73 7.18
N LYS A 73 -0.58 6.01 6.03
CA LYS A 73 -1.30 6.26 4.78
C LYS A 73 -0.55 5.69 3.58
N TYR A 74 -1.24 4.86 2.82
CA TYR A 74 -0.77 4.37 1.53
C TYR A 74 -1.23 5.28 0.39
N LYS A 75 -0.51 5.25 -0.73
CA LYS A 75 -0.97 5.79 -2.01
C LYS A 75 -2.25 5.09 -2.40
N GLU A 76 -3.28 5.86 -2.69
CA GLU A 76 -4.52 5.33 -3.25
C GLU A 76 -4.16 4.63 -4.57
N HIS A 77 -4.53 3.35 -4.67
CA HIS A 77 -4.29 2.60 -5.89
C HIS A 77 -5.23 3.12 -6.97
N ILE A 78 -4.65 3.74 -8.00
CA ILE A 78 -5.36 4.10 -9.22
C ILE A 78 -5.17 2.93 -10.17
N GLU A 79 -6.28 2.23 -10.46
CA GLU A 79 -6.29 1.12 -11.42
C GLU A 79 -5.77 1.62 -12.77
N THR A 80 -4.80 0.92 -13.33
CA THR A 80 -4.29 1.21 -14.67
C THR A 80 -5.28 0.74 -15.74
N GLU A 81 -5.24 1.32 -16.94
CA GLU A 81 -6.09 0.84 -18.03
C GLU A 81 -5.87 -0.65 -18.35
N GLU A 82 -4.64 -1.14 -18.18
CA GLU A 82 -4.31 -2.56 -18.37
C GLU A 82 -4.97 -3.45 -17.30
N GLU A 83 -4.93 -3.04 -16.04
CA GLU A 83 -5.61 -3.76 -14.95
C GLU A 83 -7.13 -3.77 -15.15
N LYS A 84 -7.69 -2.64 -15.57
CA LYS A 84 -9.11 -2.52 -15.89
C LYS A 84 -9.50 -3.45 -17.05
N LEU A 85 -8.76 -3.40 -18.16
CA LEU A 85 -8.98 -4.27 -19.32
C LEU A 85 -8.86 -5.75 -18.94
N ARG A 86 -7.87 -6.10 -18.12
CA ARG A 86 -7.71 -7.47 -17.62
C ARG A 86 -8.89 -7.90 -16.74
N GLY A 87 -9.40 -7.01 -15.90
CA GLY A 87 -10.59 -7.24 -15.08
C GLY A 87 -11.84 -7.44 -15.94
N GLU A 88 -12.03 -6.64 -16.97
CA GLU A 88 -13.13 -6.78 -17.94
C GLU A 88 -13.03 -8.11 -18.71
N LEU A 89 -11.85 -8.45 -19.22
CA LEU A 89 -11.62 -9.73 -19.90
C LEU A 89 -11.94 -10.94 -19.02
N LEU A 90 -11.55 -10.91 -17.74
CA LEU A 90 -11.85 -11.98 -16.79
C LEU A 90 -13.35 -12.13 -16.55
N LYS A 91 -14.07 -11.00 -16.40
CA LYS A 91 -15.54 -11.01 -16.25
C LYS A 91 -16.22 -11.60 -17.49
N THR A 92 -15.83 -11.15 -18.69
CA THR A 92 -16.38 -11.67 -19.94
C THR A 92 -16.10 -13.16 -20.11
N GLN A 93 -14.90 -13.63 -19.76
CA GLN A 93 -14.58 -15.06 -19.82
C GLN A 93 -15.45 -15.88 -18.86
N ALA A 94 -15.67 -15.39 -17.63
CA ALA A 94 -16.54 -16.06 -16.67
C ALA A 94 -17.98 -16.16 -17.17
N GLU A 95 -18.52 -15.09 -17.76
CA GLU A 95 -19.86 -15.07 -18.36
C GLU A 95 -19.99 -16.07 -19.52
N VAL A 96 -19.01 -16.12 -20.42
CA VAL A 96 -19.00 -17.08 -21.53
C VAL A 96 -18.99 -18.53 -21.04
N VAL A 97 -18.22 -18.81 -19.98
CA VAL A 97 -18.17 -20.16 -19.37
C VAL A 97 -19.52 -20.52 -18.76
N ASP A 98 -20.16 -19.60 -18.03
CA ASP A 98 -21.48 -19.82 -17.43
C ASP A 98 -22.56 -20.07 -18.48
N LEU A 99 -22.57 -19.30 -19.57
CA LEU A 99 -23.49 -19.50 -20.69
C LEU A 99 -23.32 -20.87 -21.34
N LYS A 100 -22.07 -21.26 -21.66
CA LYS A 100 -21.79 -22.59 -22.22
C LYS A 100 -22.21 -23.71 -21.28
N TYR A 101 -22.00 -23.55 -19.98
CA TYR A 101 -22.42 -24.54 -18.99
C TYR A 101 -23.95 -24.71 -18.99
N LYS A 102 -24.70 -23.61 -19.04
CA LYS A 102 -26.17 -23.63 -19.15
C LYS A 102 -26.66 -24.27 -20.44
N GLU A 103 -26.02 -24.00 -21.57
CA GLU A 103 -26.34 -24.62 -22.85
C GLU A 103 -26.16 -26.14 -22.81
N VAL A 104 -25.03 -26.62 -22.28
CA VAL A 104 -24.74 -28.05 -22.12
C VAL A 104 -25.78 -28.73 -21.23
N LEU A 105 -26.13 -28.11 -20.09
CA LEU A 105 -27.18 -28.61 -19.21
C LEU A 105 -28.53 -28.70 -19.92
N ASN A 106 -28.91 -27.67 -20.66
CA ASN A 106 -30.18 -27.65 -21.38
C ASN A 106 -30.25 -28.74 -22.45
N ASN A 107 -29.17 -28.92 -23.22
CA ASN A 107 -29.08 -29.96 -24.24
C ASN A 107 -29.13 -31.37 -23.64
N LYS A 108 -28.49 -31.58 -22.48
CA LYS A 108 -28.57 -32.85 -21.75
C LYS A 108 -30.01 -33.16 -21.31
N ASN A 109 -30.70 -32.16 -20.75
CA ASN A 109 -32.09 -32.30 -20.29
C ASN A 109 -33.08 -32.56 -21.46
N LEU A 110 -32.82 -32.03 -22.64
CA LEU A 110 -33.62 -32.29 -23.85
C LEU A 110 -33.43 -33.73 -24.34
N ASN A 111 -32.17 -34.20 -24.44
CA ASN A 111 -31.87 -35.57 -24.85
C ASN A 111 -32.44 -36.63 -23.87
N GLU A 112 -32.49 -36.33 -22.57
CA GLU A 112 -33.12 -37.21 -21.56
C GLU A 112 -34.66 -37.26 -21.66
N LYS A 113 -35.30 -36.25 -22.29
CA LYS A 113 -36.75 -36.21 -22.52
C LYS A 113 -37.17 -36.88 -23.83
N GLU A 114 -36.32 -36.88 -24.86
CA GLU A 114 -36.59 -37.52 -26.16
C GLU A 114 -36.25 -39.02 -26.19
N GLY A 115 -35.46 -39.51 -25.22
CA GLY A 115 -35.09 -40.92 -25.07
C GLY A 115 -36.08 -41.78 -24.26
N LYS A 116 -37.31 -41.31 -24.01
CA LYS A 116 -38.40 -42.04 -23.34
C LYS A 116 -39.63 -42.12 -24.24
#